data_AF-A0A074KB14-F1
#
_entry.id   AF-A0A074KB14-F1
#
_cell.length_a   1.000
_cell.length_b   1.000
_cell.length_c   1.000
_cell.angle_alpha   90.00
_cell.angle_beta   90.00
_cell.angle_gamma   90.00
#
_symmetry.space_group_name_H-M   'P 1'
#
loop_
_entity.id
_entity.type
_entity.pdbx_description
1 polymer ?
#
loop_
_entity_poly.entity_id
_entity_poly.type
_entity_poly.pdbx_seq_one_letter_code
_entity_poly.pdbx_strand_id
1 'polypeptide(L)'
;MSSLQILKDQRRALGLSQAQVAKRAGISIPTLRELENGQGTIRSLTAVLTVLDLRWAWAPSAESAGDVLCERRKALGISQAEMARRVGCSRITIMNLEKTFVGRVPTLLKMLAALRMRKVVQPIGAEKGRPLSPASNGSEQDIVMTPPALARAIIGHFSHAMSGRILDPSRGEGAFYNQFPSHLERDWCEVSAGRNFFAWGERVDWVMTNPPWSQIRAFTQHAMRVADNIVWLAPLTNITTKARLRDLEEHGFGVSELLFVDTPKGDGWPQSGFQIVAAHLSRGYRGDWRVGRL
;
A
#
# COMPACT_ATOMS: atom_id res chain seq x y z
N MET A 1 -17.66 -14.91 -3.65
CA MET A 1 -16.91 -14.48 -4.85
C MET A 1 -16.30 -15.71 -5.49
N SER A 2 -16.49 -15.93 -6.80
CA SER A 2 -15.95 -17.10 -7.51
C SER A 2 -14.42 -17.07 -7.44
N SER A 3 -13.80 -18.17 -6.98
CA SER A 3 -12.34 -18.33 -6.90
C SER A 3 -11.63 -18.23 -8.26
N LEU A 4 -12.40 -18.23 -9.36
CA LEU A 4 -11.91 -18.12 -10.73
C LEU A 4 -12.39 -16.85 -11.46
N GLN A 5 -12.91 -15.86 -10.74
CA GLN A 5 -13.23 -14.54 -11.30
C GLN A 5 -12.03 -13.90 -12.03
N ILE A 6 -10.82 -14.18 -11.53
CA ILE A 6 -9.55 -13.76 -12.12
C ILE A 6 -9.37 -14.19 -13.60
N LEU A 7 -10.00 -15.27 -14.06
CA LEU A 7 -9.96 -15.67 -15.47
C LEU A 7 -10.60 -14.59 -16.36
N LYS A 8 -11.77 -14.12 -15.94
CA LYS A 8 -12.55 -13.10 -16.66
C LYS A 8 -11.86 -11.75 -16.60
N ASP A 9 -11.28 -11.41 -15.45
CA ASP A 9 -10.59 -10.15 -15.25
C ASP A 9 -9.29 -10.09 -16.06
N GLN A 10 -8.50 -11.17 -16.04
CA GLN A 10 -7.26 -11.27 -16.83
C GLN A 10 -7.56 -11.25 -18.33
N ARG A 11 -8.58 -11.98 -18.78
CA ARG A 11 -9.01 -11.94 -20.18
C ARG A 11 -9.36 -10.52 -20.64
N ARG A 12 -10.07 -9.75 -19.81
CA ARG A 12 -10.41 -8.35 -20.08
C ARG A 12 -9.18 -7.46 -20.08
N ALA A 13 -8.25 -7.66 -19.15
CA ALA A 13 -7.00 -6.92 -19.09
C ALA A 13 -6.12 -7.13 -20.35
N LEU A 14 -6.15 -8.35 -20.91
CA LEU A 14 -5.47 -8.68 -22.18
C LEU A 14 -6.26 -8.25 -23.44
N GLY A 15 -7.44 -7.63 -23.28
CA GLY A 15 -8.29 -7.20 -24.40
C GLY A 15 -8.87 -8.35 -25.23
N LEU A 16 -8.96 -9.57 -24.69
CA LEU A 16 -9.39 -10.75 -25.43
C LEU A 16 -10.90 -11.03 -25.27
N SER A 17 -11.55 -11.37 -26.38
CA SER A 17 -12.91 -11.92 -26.38
C SER A 17 -12.94 -13.39 -25.95
N GLN A 18 -14.10 -13.86 -25.50
CA GLN A 18 -14.30 -15.29 -25.19
C GLN A 18 -14.03 -16.18 -26.41
N ALA A 19 -14.40 -15.74 -27.60
CA ALA A 19 -14.15 -16.48 -28.84
C ALA A 19 -12.65 -16.62 -29.13
N GLN A 20 -11.87 -15.55 -28.94
CA GLN A 20 -10.42 -15.58 -29.13
C GLN A 20 -9.73 -16.52 -28.14
N VAL A 21 -10.09 -16.46 -26.85
CA VAL A 21 -9.51 -17.36 -25.83
C VAL A 21 -9.90 -18.81 -26.10
N ALA A 22 -11.18 -19.08 -26.39
CA ALA A 22 -11.66 -20.42 -26.69
C ALA A 22 -10.93 -21.04 -27.89
N LYS A 23 -10.75 -20.26 -28.98
CA LYS A 23 -9.99 -20.66 -30.16
C LYS A 23 -8.52 -20.96 -29.82
N ARG A 24 -7.85 -20.07 -29.08
CA ARG A 24 -6.43 -20.24 -28.69
C ARG A 24 -6.22 -21.43 -27.76
N ALA A 25 -7.18 -21.70 -26.86
CA ALA A 25 -7.13 -22.82 -25.92
C ALA A 25 -7.64 -24.14 -26.52
N GLY A 26 -8.13 -24.14 -27.77
CA GLY A 26 -8.68 -25.33 -28.42
C GLY A 26 -9.95 -25.86 -27.76
N ILE A 27 -10.80 -24.99 -27.20
CA ILE A 27 -12.06 -25.35 -26.53
C ILE A 27 -13.26 -24.61 -27.12
N SER A 28 -14.48 -25.03 -26.76
CA SER A 28 -15.69 -24.32 -27.16
C SER A 28 -15.92 -23.05 -26.32
N ILE A 29 -16.64 -22.07 -26.89
CA ILE A 29 -17.06 -20.86 -26.15
C ILE A 29 -17.92 -21.20 -24.93
N PRO A 30 -18.91 -22.13 -25.00
CA PRO A 30 -19.63 -22.61 -23.82
C PRO A 30 -18.71 -23.16 -22.73
N THR A 31 -17.70 -23.95 -23.09
CA THR A 31 -16.72 -24.48 -22.13
C THR A 31 -15.94 -23.36 -21.43
N LEU A 32 -15.53 -22.32 -22.15
CA LEU A 32 -14.89 -21.16 -21.52
C LEU A 32 -15.83 -20.43 -20.55
N ARG A 33 -17.11 -20.26 -20.92
CA ARG A 33 -18.12 -19.66 -20.02
C ARG A 33 -18.33 -20.49 -18.76
N GLU A 34 -18.35 -21.81 -18.87
CA GLU A 34 -18.40 -22.71 -17.72
C GLU A 34 -17.17 -22.54 -16.82
N LEU A 35 -15.97 -22.47 -17.40
CA LEU A 35 -14.73 -22.27 -16.65
C LEU A 35 -14.69 -20.93 -15.91
N GLU A 36 -15.13 -19.84 -16.54
CA GLU A 36 -15.26 -18.52 -15.88
C GLU A 36 -16.24 -18.57 -14.67
N ASN A 37 -17.20 -19.51 -14.68
CA ASN A 37 -18.13 -19.77 -13.59
C ASN A 37 -17.68 -20.90 -12.63
N GLY A 38 -16.43 -21.36 -12.75
CA GLY A 38 -15.86 -22.40 -11.88
C GLY A 38 -16.35 -23.83 -12.16
N GLN A 39 -16.91 -24.06 -13.33
CA GLN A 39 -17.33 -25.38 -13.84
C GLN A 39 -16.33 -25.92 -14.87
N GLY A 40 -16.61 -27.09 -15.45
CA GLY A 40 -15.77 -27.69 -16.49
C GLY A 40 -14.71 -28.67 -15.96
N THR A 41 -13.71 -28.95 -16.80
CA THR A 41 -12.65 -29.93 -16.53
C THR A 41 -11.33 -29.25 -16.21
N ILE A 42 -10.49 -29.90 -15.40
CA ILE A 42 -9.13 -29.41 -15.09
C ILE A 42 -8.31 -29.26 -16.38
N ARG A 43 -8.45 -30.21 -17.33
CA ARG A 43 -7.77 -30.14 -18.63
C ARG A 43 -8.10 -28.86 -19.41
N SER A 44 -9.38 -28.52 -19.51
CA SER A 44 -9.81 -27.29 -20.18
C SER A 44 -9.36 -26.04 -19.42
N LEU A 45 -9.36 -26.09 -18.08
CA LEU A 45 -8.84 -25.00 -17.26
C LEU A 45 -7.35 -24.78 -17.51
N THR A 46 -6.53 -25.83 -17.46
CA THR A 46 -5.09 -25.76 -17.72
C THR A 46 -4.80 -25.13 -19.08
N ALA A 47 -5.53 -25.51 -20.13
CA ALA A 47 -5.38 -24.91 -21.46
C ALA A 47 -5.70 -23.40 -21.47
N VAL A 48 -6.74 -22.98 -20.74
CA VAL A 48 -7.11 -21.55 -20.62
C VAL A 48 -6.08 -20.77 -19.81
N LEU A 49 -5.48 -21.36 -18.76
CA LEU A 49 -4.46 -20.68 -17.96
C LEU A 49 -3.25 -20.30 -18.82
N THR A 50 -2.77 -21.20 -19.68
CA THR A 50 -1.67 -20.92 -20.60
C THR A 50 -1.97 -19.75 -21.55
N VAL A 51 -3.22 -19.64 -22.05
CA VAL A 51 -3.62 -18.56 -22.96
C VAL A 51 -3.75 -17.20 -22.27
N LEU A 52 -4.05 -17.20 -20.96
CA LEU A 52 -4.27 -15.99 -20.17
C LEU A 52 -3.05 -15.52 -19.38
N ASP A 53 -1.87 -16.11 -19.62
CA ASP A 53 -0.64 -15.88 -18.85
C ASP A 53 -0.86 -16.08 -17.34
N LEU A 54 -1.66 -17.09 -17.00
CA LEU A 54 -1.92 -17.51 -15.63
C LEU A 54 -1.25 -18.86 -15.35
N ARG A 55 -0.98 -19.09 -14.07
CA ARG A 55 -0.50 -20.39 -13.55
C ARG A 55 -1.23 -20.76 -12.27
N TRP A 56 -1.10 -22.03 -11.87
CA TRP A 56 -1.53 -22.47 -10.54
C TRP A 56 -0.76 -21.68 -9.47
N ALA A 57 -1.47 -21.14 -8.49
CA ALA A 57 -0.83 -20.34 -7.44
C ALA A 57 -0.16 -21.19 -6.35
N TRP A 58 -0.36 -22.50 -6.42
CA TRP A 58 -0.01 -23.44 -5.37
C TRP A 58 0.79 -24.65 -5.86
N ALA A 59 0.93 -24.82 -7.17
CA ALA A 59 1.76 -25.85 -7.79
C ALA A 59 2.69 -25.21 -8.82
N PRO A 60 3.96 -25.65 -8.91
CA PRO A 60 4.89 -25.18 -9.93
C PRO A 60 4.41 -25.44 -11.36
N SER A 61 3.87 -26.63 -11.62
CA SER A 61 3.30 -27.01 -12.91
C SER A 61 2.09 -27.94 -12.73
N ALA A 62 1.39 -28.24 -13.83
CA ALA A 62 0.25 -29.15 -13.82
C ALA A 62 0.69 -30.60 -13.54
N GLU A 63 1.90 -30.98 -13.97
CA GLU A 63 2.50 -32.29 -13.78
C GLU A 63 2.78 -32.56 -12.29
N SER A 64 3.26 -31.55 -11.55
CA SER A 64 3.53 -31.67 -10.11
C SER A 64 2.31 -31.41 -9.23
N ALA A 65 1.18 -30.98 -9.80
CA ALA A 65 0.03 -30.50 -9.03
C ALA A 65 -0.63 -31.62 -8.20
N GLY A 66 -0.69 -32.85 -8.73
CA GLY A 66 -1.20 -34.01 -8.00
C GLY A 66 -0.41 -34.32 -6.73
N ASP A 67 0.92 -34.31 -6.84
CA ASP A 67 1.83 -34.57 -5.72
C ASP A 67 1.69 -33.50 -4.63
N VAL A 68 1.59 -32.23 -5.01
CA VAL A 68 1.41 -31.13 -4.05
C VAL A 68 0.09 -31.28 -3.27
N LEU A 69 -1.00 -31.69 -3.92
CA LEU A 69 -2.27 -31.97 -3.26
C LEU A 69 -2.13 -33.12 -2.25
N CYS A 70 -1.45 -34.20 -2.65
CA CYS A 70 -1.21 -35.38 -1.82
C CYS A 70 -0.39 -35.03 -0.57
N GLU A 71 0.74 -34.34 -0.76
CA GLU A 71 1.63 -33.94 0.33
C GLU A 71 0.97 -32.94 1.28
N ARG A 72 0.22 -31.97 0.75
CA ARG A 72 -0.53 -31.04 1.60
C ARG A 72 -1.63 -31.74 2.40
N ARG A 73 -2.32 -32.71 1.80
CA ARG A 73 -3.33 -33.52 2.50
C ARG A 73 -2.70 -34.32 3.65
N LYS A 74 -1.58 -35.00 3.40
CA LYS A 74 -0.83 -35.76 4.42
C LYS A 74 -0.34 -34.86 5.56
N ALA A 75 0.19 -33.68 5.25
CA ALA A 75 0.65 -32.70 6.23
C ALA A 75 -0.45 -32.21 7.18
N LEU A 76 -1.72 -32.27 6.75
CA LEU A 76 -2.90 -31.98 7.58
C LEU A 76 -3.46 -33.21 8.30
N GLY A 77 -2.82 -34.38 8.18
CA GLY A 77 -3.27 -35.63 8.80
C GLY A 77 -4.56 -36.20 8.18
N ILE A 78 -4.90 -35.82 6.95
CA ILE A 78 -6.18 -36.18 6.32
C ILE A 78 -5.98 -37.42 5.43
N SER A 79 -6.81 -38.46 5.59
CA SER A 79 -6.79 -39.62 4.68
C SER A 79 -7.51 -39.32 3.35
N GLN A 80 -7.27 -40.11 2.29
CA GLN A 80 -8.00 -39.93 1.02
C GLN A 80 -9.52 -40.12 1.19
N ALA A 81 -9.93 -41.09 2.02
CA ALA A 81 -11.35 -41.34 2.31
C ALA A 81 -11.99 -40.16 3.05
N GLU A 82 -11.27 -39.61 4.03
CA GLU A 82 -11.70 -38.43 4.77
C GLU A 82 -11.80 -37.20 3.85
N MET A 83 -10.82 -36.98 2.97
CA MET A 83 -10.87 -35.90 1.99
C MET A 83 -12.07 -36.05 1.05
N ALA A 84 -12.34 -37.28 0.57
CA ALA A 84 -13.48 -37.57 -0.29
C ALA A 84 -14.80 -37.18 0.40
N ARG A 85 -14.94 -37.51 1.69
CA ARG A 85 -16.10 -37.14 2.51
C ARG A 85 -16.25 -35.63 2.66
N ARG A 86 -15.15 -34.89 2.90
CA ARG A 86 -15.17 -33.41 2.99
C ARG A 86 -15.53 -32.73 1.67
N VAL A 87 -15.06 -33.27 0.56
CA VAL A 87 -15.33 -32.74 -0.79
C VAL A 87 -16.72 -33.14 -1.30
N GLY A 88 -17.28 -34.24 -0.78
CA GLY A 88 -18.53 -34.83 -1.25
C GLY A 88 -18.35 -35.61 -2.55
N CYS A 89 -17.29 -36.43 -2.65
CA CYS A 89 -17.00 -37.26 -3.83
C CYS A 89 -16.45 -38.64 -3.42
N SER A 90 -16.19 -39.52 -4.40
CA SER A 90 -15.63 -40.85 -4.13
C SER A 90 -14.13 -40.79 -3.81
N ARG A 91 -13.63 -41.78 -3.05
CA ARG A 91 -12.19 -41.93 -2.77
C ARG A 91 -11.36 -42.03 -4.06
N ILE A 92 -11.90 -42.69 -5.09
CA ILE A 92 -11.26 -42.83 -6.40
C ILE A 92 -11.06 -41.47 -7.05
N THR A 93 -12.01 -40.55 -6.93
CA THR A 93 -11.87 -39.19 -7.46
C THR A 93 -10.70 -38.45 -6.82
N ILE A 94 -10.52 -38.56 -5.50
CA ILE A 94 -9.36 -37.98 -4.81
C ILE A 94 -8.05 -38.65 -5.26
N MET A 95 -8.05 -39.97 -5.38
CA MET A 95 -6.88 -40.71 -5.87
C MET A 95 -6.47 -40.28 -7.28
N ASN A 96 -7.44 -40.09 -8.19
CA ASN A 96 -7.16 -39.63 -9.56
C ASN A 96 -6.65 -38.18 -9.58
N LEU A 97 -7.22 -37.30 -8.76
CA LEU A 97 -6.71 -35.93 -8.63
C LEU A 97 -5.25 -35.90 -8.14
N GLU A 98 -4.89 -36.78 -7.20
CA GLU A 98 -3.53 -36.86 -6.66
C GLU A 98 -2.54 -37.56 -7.58
N LYS A 99 -2.96 -38.60 -8.32
CA LYS A 99 -2.05 -39.39 -9.17
C LYS A 99 -1.91 -38.86 -10.60
N THR A 100 -2.99 -38.36 -11.19
CA THR A 100 -3.02 -37.98 -12.61
C THR A 100 -3.44 -36.54 -12.84
N PHE A 101 -3.85 -35.82 -11.80
CA PHE A 101 -4.35 -34.44 -11.89
C PHE A 101 -5.46 -34.24 -12.93
N VAL A 102 -6.30 -35.27 -13.09
CA VAL A 102 -7.48 -35.25 -13.97
C VAL A 102 -8.76 -35.21 -13.14
N GLY A 103 -9.72 -34.37 -13.55
CA GLY A 103 -11.00 -34.27 -12.88
C GLY A 103 -11.81 -33.02 -13.25
N ARG A 104 -12.81 -32.74 -12.42
CA ARG A 104 -13.71 -31.59 -12.57
C ARG A 104 -13.22 -30.41 -11.73
N VAL A 105 -13.36 -29.19 -12.26
CA VAL A 105 -12.96 -27.95 -11.56
C VAL A 105 -13.67 -27.80 -10.21
N PRO A 106 -14.99 -28.03 -10.08
CA PRO A 106 -15.67 -27.95 -8.78
C PRO A 106 -15.07 -28.85 -7.70
N THR A 107 -14.66 -30.07 -8.06
CA THR A 107 -14.05 -31.01 -7.13
C THR A 107 -12.69 -30.51 -6.66
N LEU A 108 -11.86 -30.03 -7.60
CA LEU A 108 -10.57 -29.41 -7.28
C LEU A 108 -10.74 -28.20 -6.36
N LEU A 109 -11.68 -27.30 -6.66
CA LEU A 109 -11.93 -26.11 -5.85
C LEU A 109 -12.34 -26.45 -4.41
N LYS A 110 -13.21 -27.44 -4.23
CA LYS A 110 -13.60 -27.94 -2.91
C LYS A 110 -12.42 -28.58 -2.16
N MET A 111 -11.58 -29.35 -2.85
CA MET A 111 -10.38 -29.96 -2.27
C MET A 111 -9.38 -28.88 -1.83
N LEU A 112 -9.11 -27.88 -2.68
CA LEU A 112 -8.23 -26.74 -2.34
C LEU A 112 -8.76 -25.96 -1.13
N ALA A 113 -10.08 -25.74 -1.05
CA ALA A 113 -10.70 -25.13 0.12
C ALA A 113 -10.47 -25.96 1.39
N ALA A 114 -10.66 -27.28 1.34
CA ALA A 114 -10.40 -28.19 2.45
C ALA A 114 -8.92 -28.23 2.87
N LEU A 115 -7.99 -28.04 1.93
CA LEU A 115 -6.55 -27.93 2.15
C LEU A 115 -6.08 -26.53 2.59
N ARG A 116 -7.00 -25.58 2.75
CA ARG A 116 -6.74 -24.17 3.09
C ARG A 116 -5.91 -23.42 2.03
N MET A 117 -5.99 -23.84 0.78
CA MET A 117 -5.29 -23.25 -0.36
C MET A 117 -6.22 -22.26 -1.06
N ARG A 118 -6.28 -21.03 -0.54
CA ARG A 118 -7.28 -20.02 -0.95
C ARG A 118 -7.02 -19.42 -2.33
N LYS A 119 -5.74 -19.25 -2.71
CA LYS A 119 -5.36 -18.71 -4.02
C LYS A 119 -5.22 -19.88 -5.00
N VAL A 120 -6.10 -19.95 -6.00
CA VAL A 120 -6.15 -21.07 -6.96
C VAL A 120 -5.22 -20.82 -8.12
N VAL A 121 -5.33 -19.64 -8.75
CA VAL A 121 -4.52 -19.24 -9.91
C VAL A 121 -3.98 -17.82 -9.71
N GLN A 122 -2.90 -17.50 -10.43
CA GLN A 122 -2.26 -16.19 -10.37
C GLN A 122 -1.57 -15.86 -11.70
N PRO A 123 -1.33 -14.57 -12.01
CA PRO A 123 -0.54 -14.20 -13.18
C PRO A 123 0.89 -14.73 -13.11
N ILE A 124 1.43 -15.10 -14.26
CA ILE A 124 2.86 -15.38 -14.40
C ILE A 124 3.61 -14.06 -14.10
N GLY A 125 4.63 -14.10 -13.24
CA GLY A 125 5.33 -12.89 -12.77
C GLY A 125 4.68 -12.16 -11.57
N ALA A 126 3.58 -12.67 -11.01
CA ALA A 126 2.96 -12.12 -9.79
C ALA A 126 3.76 -12.38 -8.49
N GLU A 127 5.00 -12.89 -8.57
CA GLU A 127 5.95 -12.97 -7.45
C GLU A 127 6.63 -11.64 -7.15
N LYS A 128 6.01 -10.50 -7.51
CA LYS A 128 6.41 -9.25 -6.88
C LYS A 128 6.11 -9.43 -5.39
N GLY A 129 7.18 -9.51 -4.59
CA GLY A 129 7.11 -9.51 -3.13
C GLY A 129 6.17 -8.41 -2.65
N ARG A 130 5.69 -8.53 -1.40
CA ARG A 130 4.90 -7.46 -0.74
C ARG A 130 5.46 -6.11 -1.18
N PRO A 131 4.64 -5.22 -1.78
CA PRO A 131 5.16 -3.93 -2.19
C PRO A 131 5.84 -3.32 -0.96
N LEU A 132 7.10 -2.89 -1.15
CA LEU A 132 7.92 -2.32 -0.08
C LEU A 132 7.24 -1.10 0.55
N SER A 133 6.33 -0.47 -0.21
CA SER A 133 5.44 0.57 0.23
C SER A 133 4.01 0.02 0.40
N PRO A 134 3.34 0.30 1.53
CA PRO A 134 1.91 0.04 1.68
C PRO A 134 1.11 0.74 0.56
N ALA A 135 -0.10 0.24 0.30
CA ALA A 135 -1.06 0.97 -0.54
C ALA A 135 -1.32 2.37 0.07
N SER A 136 -1.69 3.34 -0.77
CA SER A 136 -2.09 4.67 -0.30
C SER A 136 -3.25 4.56 0.69
N ASN A 137 -3.07 5.11 1.88
CA ASN A 137 -4.10 5.16 2.91
C ASN A 137 -5.28 6.05 2.46
N GLY A 138 -6.48 5.76 2.97
CA GLY A 138 -7.66 6.62 2.77
C GLY A 138 -7.57 7.91 3.61
N SER A 139 -8.32 8.94 3.23
CA SER A 139 -8.24 10.30 3.81
C SER A 139 -8.56 10.38 5.31
N GLU A 140 -9.33 9.44 5.87
CA GLU A 140 -9.63 9.38 7.31
C GLU A 140 -8.41 8.98 8.15
N GLN A 141 -7.38 8.35 7.55
CA GLN A 141 -6.16 7.95 8.22
C GLN A 141 -5.07 9.05 8.22
N ASP A 142 -5.34 10.20 7.60
CA ASP A 142 -4.42 11.34 7.57
C ASP A 142 -4.55 12.30 8.77
N ILE A 143 -5.57 12.11 9.63
CA ILE A 143 -5.74 12.91 10.84
C ILE A 143 -4.91 12.28 11.95
N VAL A 144 -3.69 12.79 12.12
CA VAL A 144 -2.70 12.27 13.06
C VAL A 144 -2.35 13.38 14.06
N MET A 145 -2.96 13.35 15.25
CA MET A 145 -2.82 14.42 16.25
C MET A 145 -1.50 14.35 17.01
N THR A 146 -0.67 15.39 16.88
CA THR A 146 0.68 15.43 17.47
C THR A 146 0.62 15.52 18.99
N PRO A 147 1.32 14.63 19.73
CA PRO A 147 1.46 14.78 21.16
C PRO A 147 2.06 16.16 21.50
N PRO A 148 1.44 16.96 22.39
CA PRO A 148 1.94 18.30 22.71
C PRO A 148 3.40 18.31 23.18
N ALA A 149 3.83 17.30 23.95
CA ALA A 149 5.23 17.19 24.39
C ALA A 149 6.21 17.07 23.22
N LEU A 150 5.85 16.31 22.18
CA LEU A 150 6.68 16.17 20.98
C LEU A 150 6.76 17.49 20.20
N ALA A 151 5.62 18.15 19.99
CA ALA A 151 5.60 19.45 19.34
C ALA A 151 6.47 20.48 20.08
N ARG A 152 6.41 20.49 21.43
CA ARG A 152 7.25 21.35 22.28
C ARG A 152 8.74 21.12 22.05
N ALA A 153 9.15 19.85 22.01
CA ALA A 153 10.55 19.47 21.86
C ALA A 153 11.08 19.85 20.47
N ILE A 154 10.29 19.63 19.42
CA ILE A 154 10.63 20.08 18.04
C ILE A 154 10.74 21.61 17.98
N ILE A 155 9.76 22.34 18.53
CA ILE A 155 9.80 23.81 18.57
C ILE A 155 11.05 24.28 19.31
N GLY A 156 11.35 23.69 20.47
CA GLY A 156 12.53 24.01 21.27
C GLY A 156 13.83 23.88 20.47
N HIS A 157 13.97 22.82 19.68
CA HIS A 157 15.15 22.58 18.85
C HIS A 157 15.40 23.73 17.84
N PHE A 158 14.35 24.17 17.14
CA PHE A 158 14.47 25.21 16.11
C PHE A 158 14.32 26.65 16.64
N SER A 159 13.86 26.82 17.89
CA SER A 159 13.49 28.12 18.47
C SER A 159 14.57 29.19 18.41
N HIS A 160 15.84 28.80 18.54
CA HIS A 160 17.00 29.70 18.52
C HIS A 160 17.16 30.48 17.21
N ALA A 161 16.62 29.96 16.10
CA ALA A 161 16.69 30.59 14.78
C ALA A 161 15.38 31.29 14.38
N MET A 162 14.31 31.16 15.18
CA MET A 162 12.99 31.67 14.83
C MET A 162 12.85 33.16 15.15
N SER A 163 12.41 33.92 14.16
CA SER A 163 12.03 35.32 14.28
C SER A 163 10.89 35.63 13.29
N GLY A 164 10.18 36.73 13.53
CA GLY A 164 9.10 37.20 12.67
C GLY A 164 7.79 36.39 12.82
N ARG A 165 7.16 36.09 11.69
CA ARG A 165 5.84 35.44 11.59
C ARG A 165 5.96 33.93 11.44
N ILE A 166 5.15 33.19 12.19
CA ILE A 166 5.06 31.74 12.11
C ILE A 166 3.63 31.27 11.85
N LEU A 167 3.47 30.30 10.95
CA LEU A 167 2.19 29.71 10.60
C LEU A 167 2.16 28.21 10.93
N ASP A 168 1.09 27.78 11.61
CA ASP A 168 0.69 26.38 11.69
C ASP A 168 -0.41 26.10 10.64
N PRO A 169 -0.07 25.56 9.45
CA PRO A 169 -1.04 25.48 8.36
C PRO A 169 -2.04 24.32 8.48
N SER A 170 -1.92 23.49 9.51
CA SER A 170 -2.81 22.34 9.76
C SER A 170 -2.96 22.14 11.26
N ARG A 171 -3.52 23.14 11.94
CA ARG A 171 -3.47 23.28 13.39
C ARG A 171 -3.98 22.06 14.16
N GLY A 172 -5.03 21.38 13.67
CA GLY A 172 -5.73 20.37 14.44
C GLY A 172 -6.10 20.92 15.83
N GLU A 173 -5.71 20.20 16.88
CA GLU A 173 -5.91 20.58 18.29
C GLU A 173 -4.92 21.66 18.80
N GLY A 174 -4.00 22.14 17.97
CA GLY A 174 -3.09 23.23 18.30
C GLY A 174 -1.81 22.79 19.00
N ALA A 175 -1.36 21.55 18.78
CA ALA A 175 -0.12 21.03 19.35
C ALA A 175 1.08 21.94 19.07
N PHE A 176 1.25 22.42 17.83
CA PHE A 176 2.30 23.39 17.49
C PHE A 176 1.89 24.82 17.83
N TYR A 177 0.77 25.30 17.28
CA TYR A 177 0.29 26.67 17.46
C TYR A 177 0.27 27.20 18.91
N ASN A 178 -0.19 26.37 19.87
CA ASN A 178 -0.29 26.79 21.27
C ASN A 178 1.07 26.96 21.96
N GLN A 179 2.14 26.42 21.36
CA GLN A 179 3.46 26.28 21.97
C GLN A 179 4.56 27.05 21.22
N PHE A 180 4.23 27.74 20.13
CA PHE A 180 5.18 28.62 19.47
C PHE A 180 5.69 29.70 20.44
N PRO A 181 6.98 30.10 20.34
CA PRO A 181 7.57 31.11 21.20
C PRO A 181 6.76 32.41 21.19
N SER A 182 6.59 33.02 22.37
CA SER A 182 5.75 34.20 22.56
C SER A 182 6.25 35.45 21.85
N HIS A 183 7.52 35.49 21.44
CA HIS A 183 8.10 36.60 20.67
C HIS A 183 7.78 36.56 19.17
N LEU A 184 7.15 35.48 18.68
CA LEU A 184 6.73 35.35 17.29
C LEU A 184 5.30 35.82 17.08
N GLU A 185 5.02 36.41 15.93
CA GLU A 185 3.66 36.64 15.48
C GLU A 185 3.11 35.34 14.88
N ARG A 186 2.22 34.68 15.63
CA ARG A 186 1.68 33.36 15.27
C ARG A 186 0.34 33.46 14.55
N ASP A 187 0.17 32.65 13.51
CA ASP A 187 -1.11 32.41 12.86
C ASP A 187 -1.32 30.92 12.58
N TRP A 188 -2.52 30.55 12.12
CA TRP A 188 -2.91 29.17 11.88
C TRP A 188 -3.92 29.00 10.75
N CYS A 189 -3.88 27.85 10.09
CA CYS A 189 -4.93 27.36 9.22
C CYS A 189 -5.46 26.02 9.76
N GLU A 190 -6.76 25.82 9.61
CA GLU A 190 -7.44 24.56 9.89
C GLU A 190 -8.71 24.54 9.03
N VAL A 191 -8.75 23.60 8.09
CA VAL A 191 -9.81 23.53 7.08
C VAL A 191 -11.17 23.29 7.75
N SER A 192 -11.20 22.47 8.81
CA SER A 192 -12.42 22.21 9.59
C SER A 192 -12.93 23.44 10.36
N ALA A 193 -12.07 24.44 10.57
CA ALA A 193 -12.42 25.73 11.16
C ALA A 193 -12.54 26.85 10.11
N GLY A 194 -12.67 26.50 8.82
CA GLY A 194 -12.91 27.47 7.74
C GLY A 194 -11.69 28.25 7.27
N ARG A 195 -10.48 27.96 7.78
CA ARG A 195 -9.24 28.61 7.35
C ARG A 195 -8.40 27.64 6.52
N ASN A 196 -8.57 27.69 5.20
CA ASN A 196 -7.88 26.79 4.27
C ASN A 196 -6.44 27.27 3.99
N PHE A 197 -5.44 26.44 4.29
CA PHE A 197 -4.05 26.76 4.00
C PHE A 197 -3.81 27.07 2.53
N PHE A 198 -4.41 26.33 1.58
CA PHE A 198 -4.18 26.58 0.15
C PHE A 198 -4.75 27.91 -0.35
N ALA A 199 -5.61 28.57 0.44
CA ALA A 199 -6.11 29.92 0.17
C ALA A 199 -5.27 31.02 0.85
N TRP A 200 -4.30 30.64 1.69
CA TRP A 200 -3.41 31.57 2.36
C TRP A 200 -2.46 32.24 1.36
N GLY A 201 -2.41 33.57 1.36
CA GLY A 201 -1.59 34.35 0.43
C GLY A 201 -0.48 35.18 1.06
N GLU A 202 -0.50 35.32 2.40
CA GLU A 202 0.43 36.22 3.09
C GLU A 202 1.80 35.57 3.31
N ARG A 203 2.85 36.39 3.25
CA ARG A 203 4.22 35.95 3.55
C ARG A 203 4.40 35.78 5.06
N VAL A 204 5.07 34.69 5.43
CA VAL A 204 5.52 34.38 6.80
C VAL A 204 6.98 33.96 6.76
N ASP A 205 7.68 34.03 7.88
CA ASP A 205 9.09 33.62 7.96
C ASP A 205 9.21 32.10 8.14
N TRP A 206 8.30 31.54 8.94
CA TRP A 206 8.28 30.13 9.32
C TRP A 206 6.93 29.49 9.09
N VAL A 207 6.96 28.25 8.61
CA VAL A 207 5.83 27.32 8.61
C VAL A 207 6.25 26.08 9.39
N MET A 208 5.45 25.66 10.36
CA MET A 208 5.76 24.46 11.16
C MET A 208 4.48 23.73 11.57
N THR A 209 4.39 22.43 11.25
CA THR A 209 3.28 21.57 11.70
C THR A 209 3.56 20.08 11.47
N ASN A 210 2.61 19.22 11.86
CA ASN A 210 2.46 17.86 11.36
C ASN A 210 1.42 17.86 10.23
N PRO A 211 1.83 17.99 8.95
CA PRO A 211 0.88 18.12 7.85
C PRO A 211 0.18 16.79 7.57
N PRO A 212 -0.99 16.79 6.90
CA PRO A 212 -1.58 15.56 6.38
C PRO A 212 -0.60 14.89 5.39
N TRP A 213 -0.13 13.69 5.71
CA TRP A 213 0.97 13.04 4.99
C TRP A 213 0.63 12.70 3.53
N SER A 214 -0.64 12.41 3.22
CA SER A 214 -1.11 12.23 1.83
C SER A 214 -0.99 13.49 0.97
N GLN A 215 -1.10 14.68 1.57
CA GLN A 215 -1.06 15.97 0.88
C GLN A 215 0.28 16.71 1.07
N ILE A 216 1.25 16.11 1.75
CA ILE A 216 2.52 16.76 2.11
C ILE A 216 3.25 17.40 0.92
N ARG A 217 3.16 16.81 -0.28
CA ARG A 217 3.78 17.39 -1.48
C ARG A 217 3.11 18.72 -1.86
N ALA A 218 1.78 18.75 -1.90
CA ALA A 218 1.03 19.98 -2.19
C ALA A 218 1.21 21.03 -1.09
N PHE A 219 1.20 20.60 0.18
CA PHE A 219 1.52 21.46 1.33
C PHE A 219 2.92 22.08 1.20
N THR A 220 3.91 21.28 0.84
CA THR A 220 5.28 21.75 0.64
C THR A 220 5.36 22.76 -0.49
N GLN A 221 4.77 22.46 -1.65
CA GLN A 221 4.72 23.38 -2.79
C GLN A 221 4.03 24.71 -2.45
N HIS A 222 2.96 24.69 -1.65
CA HIS A 222 2.32 25.92 -1.21
C HIS A 222 3.15 26.68 -0.16
N ALA A 223 3.67 25.97 0.86
CA ALA A 223 4.55 26.57 1.88
C ALA A 223 5.79 27.25 1.27
N MET A 224 6.38 26.65 0.24
CA MET A 224 7.51 27.24 -0.51
C MET A 224 7.15 28.55 -1.25
N ARG A 225 5.86 28.87 -1.43
CA ARG A 225 5.44 30.18 -1.98
C ARG A 225 5.33 31.24 -0.90
N VAL A 226 5.00 30.86 0.33
CA VAL A 226 4.62 31.79 1.40
C VAL A 226 5.65 31.91 2.52
N ALA A 227 6.60 30.98 2.64
CA ALA A 227 7.61 30.96 3.70
C ALA A 227 9.04 30.82 3.19
N ASP A 228 10.02 31.07 4.07
CA ASP A 228 11.45 30.82 3.82
C ASP A 228 11.99 29.64 4.63
N ASN A 229 11.35 29.32 5.75
CA ASN A 229 11.67 28.16 6.56
C ASN A 229 10.42 27.31 6.78
N ILE A 230 10.54 26.01 6.52
CA ILE A 230 9.44 25.06 6.62
C ILE A 230 9.91 23.88 7.47
N VAL A 231 9.16 23.53 8.51
CA VAL A 231 9.43 22.34 9.33
C VAL A 231 8.24 21.40 9.32
N TRP A 232 8.43 20.22 8.74
CA TRP A 232 7.41 19.17 8.70
C TRP A 232 7.75 18.03 9.64
N LEU A 233 6.83 17.69 10.54
CA LEU A 233 6.83 16.39 11.22
C LEU A 233 6.22 15.34 10.26
N ALA A 234 7.04 14.45 9.70
CA ALA A 234 6.59 13.46 8.72
C ALA A 234 7.53 12.27 8.63
N PRO A 235 7.13 11.15 8.00
CA PRO A 235 8.06 10.10 7.61
C PRO A 235 9.14 10.66 6.67
N LEU A 236 10.39 10.24 6.85
CA LEU A 236 11.52 10.68 6.03
C LEU A 236 11.27 10.45 4.53
N THR A 237 10.65 9.32 4.20
CA THR A 237 10.27 8.96 2.82
C THR A 237 9.27 9.94 2.20
N ASN A 238 8.44 10.60 3.01
CA ASN A 238 7.53 11.65 2.56
C ASN A 238 8.25 12.98 2.23
N ILE A 239 9.56 13.07 2.45
CA ILE A 239 10.41 14.21 2.09
C ILE A 239 11.39 13.84 0.97
N THR A 240 12.00 12.65 1.04
CA THR A 240 13.20 12.32 0.26
C THR A 240 12.95 11.57 -1.06
N THR A 241 11.70 11.44 -1.52
CA THR A 241 11.46 10.90 -2.87
C THR A 241 12.06 11.83 -3.94
N LYS A 242 12.57 11.27 -5.04
CA LYS A 242 13.13 12.02 -6.18
C LYS A 242 12.25 13.19 -6.64
N ALA A 243 10.94 13.00 -6.73
CA ALA A 243 10.01 14.04 -7.17
C ALA A 243 9.97 15.23 -6.20
N ARG A 244 9.95 14.96 -4.89
CA ARG A 244 9.93 16.00 -3.85
C ARG A 244 11.25 16.75 -3.75
N LEU A 245 12.37 16.05 -3.91
CA LEU A 245 13.68 16.70 -3.95
C LEU A 245 13.81 17.63 -5.16
N ARG A 246 13.29 17.24 -6.33
CA ARG A 246 13.20 18.14 -7.50
C ARG A 246 12.28 19.33 -7.24
N ASP A 247 11.12 19.12 -6.62
CA ASP A 247 10.22 20.23 -6.28
C ASP A 247 10.97 21.28 -5.42
N LEU A 248 11.75 20.83 -4.42
CA LEU A 248 12.56 21.71 -3.58
C LEU A 248 13.57 22.50 -4.41
N GLU A 249 14.36 21.80 -5.22
CA GLU A 249 15.39 22.41 -6.07
C GLU A 249 14.81 23.45 -7.02
N GLU A 250 13.72 23.11 -7.72
CA GLU A 250 13.01 23.99 -8.66
C GLU A 250 12.47 25.27 -8.00
N HIS A 251 12.11 25.20 -6.70
CA HIS A 251 11.63 26.35 -5.92
C HIS A 251 12.76 27.05 -5.14
N GLY A 252 14.01 26.60 -5.34
CA GLY A 252 15.18 27.15 -4.69
C GLY A 252 15.37 26.76 -3.23
N PHE A 253 14.70 25.72 -2.74
CA PHE A 253 14.82 25.17 -1.39
C PHE A 253 15.84 24.02 -1.31
N GLY A 254 16.36 23.78 -0.11
CA GLY A 254 17.12 22.59 0.23
C GLY A 254 16.68 22.03 1.58
N VAL A 255 17.02 20.78 1.86
CA VAL A 255 16.87 20.18 3.19
C VAL A 255 18.07 20.61 4.03
N SER A 256 17.86 21.45 5.04
CA SER A 256 18.92 21.94 5.93
C SER A 256 19.17 20.98 7.08
N GLU A 257 18.11 20.41 7.65
CA GLU A 257 18.21 19.48 8.78
C GLU A 257 17.12 18.40 8.75
N LEU A 258 17.51 17.18 9.12
CA LEU A 258 16.62 16.07 9.44
C LEU A 258 16.79 15.70 10.91
N LEU A 259 15.87 16.15 11.75
CA LEU A 259 15.86 15.80 13.17
C LEU A 259 15.06 14.51 13.36
N PHE A 260 15.73 13.42 13.71
CA PHE A 260 15.08 12.12 13.91
C PHE A 260 14.25 12.14 15.18
N VAL A 261 13.02 11.66 15.06
CA VAL A 261 12.04 11.60 16.14
C VAL A 261 11.62 10.15 16.34
N ASP A 262 11.62 9.70 17.59
CA ASP A 262 11.02 8.41 17.93
C ASP A 262 9.51 8.44 17.69
N THR A 263 9.01 7.46 16.94
CA THR A 263 7.57 7.38 16.64
C THR A 263 6.77 7.30 17.94
N PRO A 264 5.84 8.24 18.19
CA PRO A 264 4.96 8.19 19.35
C PRO A 264 4.25 6.85 19.49
N LYS A 265 4.21 6.32 20.71
CA LYS A 265 3.50 5.09 21.07
C LYS A 265 2.28 5.47 21.90
N GLY A 266 1.13 5.66 21.27
CA GLY A 266 -0.11 6.06 21.95
C GLY A 266 -1.18 6.61 21.00
N ASP A 267 -2.42 6.70 21.48
CA ASP A 267 -3.55 7.47 20.92
C ASP A 267 -3.81 7.35 19.41
N GLY A 268 -3.57 6.15 18.85
CA GLY A 268 -3.84 5.88 17.44
C GLY A 268 -2.78 6.41 16.46
N TRP A 269 -1.62 6.85 16.94
CA TRP A 269 -0.53 7.31 16.05
C TRP A 269 -0.08 6.19 15.09
N PRO A 270 -0.03 6.43 13.77
CA PRO A 270 0.29 5.40 12.79
C PRO A 270 1.67 4.77 13.05
N GLN A 271 1.69 3.44 13.15
CA GLN A 271 2.92 2.68 13.31
C GLN A 271 3.37 2.14 11.95
N SER A 272 4.63 2.36 11.61
CA SER A 272 5.27 1.83 10.40
C SER A 272 6.76 1.59 10.64
N GLY A 273 7.44 0.97 9.68
CA GLY A 273 8.90 0.84 9.69
C GLY A 273 9.65 2.09 9.20
N PHE A 274 8.95 3.17 8.84
CA PHE A 274 9.59 4.39 8.35
C PHE A 274 10.02 5.29 9.51
N GLN A 275 11.22 5.85 9.40
CA GLN A 275 11.74 6.86 10.33
C GLN A 275 10.87 8.14 10.24
N ILE A 276 10.43 8.65 11.38
CA ILE A 276 9.79 9.97 11.49
C ILE A 276 10.86 11.03 11.71
N VAL A 277 10.72 12.19 11.07
CA VAL A 277 11.62 13.33 11.19
C VAL A 277 10.83 14.62 11.37
N ALA A 278 11.41 15.59 12.08
CA ALA A 278 11.13 17.00 11.85
C ALA A 278 12.13 17.50 10.80
N ALA A 279 11.68 17.62 9.55
CA ALA A 279 12.51 18.03 8.43
C ALA A 279 12.45 19.54 8.23
N HIS A 280 13.59 20.22 8.36
CA HIS A 280 13.73 21.63 8.05
C HIS A 280 14.11 21.80 6.57
N LEU A 281 13.23 22.46 5.84
CA LEU A 281 13.40 22.86 4.44
C LEU A 281 13.60 24.37 4.42
N SER A 282 14.71 24.83 3.87
CA SER A 282 15.11 26.24 3.93
C SER A 282 15.38 26.80 2.54
N ARG A 283 14.85 28.00 2.27
CA ARG A 283 15.05 28.71 1.00
C ARG A 283 16.52 29.06 0.85
N GLY A 284 17.05 28.85 -0.35
CA GLY A 284 18.44 29.16 -0.69
C GLY A 284 19.46 28.18 -0.12
N TYR A 285 19.04 27.19 0.67
CA TYR A 285 19.98 26.21 1.24
C TYR A 285 20.56 25.29 0.16
N ARG A 286 21.90 25.15 0.15
CA ARG A 286 22.66 24.31 -0.81
C ARG A 286 23.75 23.47 -0.14
N GLY A 287 23.80 23.46 1.19
CA GLY A 287 24.81 22.72 1.97
C GLY A 287 24.49 21.25 2.18
N ASP A 288 25.35 20.58 2.94
CA ASP A 288 25.15 19.20 3.37
C ASP A 288 24.02 19.08 4.38
N TRP A 289 23.21 18.03 4.26
CA TRP A 289 22.08 17.84 5.16
C TRP A 289 22.58 17.51 6.57
N ARG A 290 22.24 18.35 7.55
CA ARG A 290 22.48 18.03 8.96
C ARG A 290 21.51 16.93 9.41
N VAL A 291 22.00 15.93 10.13
CA VAL A 291 21.16 14.90 10.74
C VAL A 291 21.35 14.95 12.25
N GLY A 292 20.24 15.10 12.97
CA GLY A 292 20.18 15.12 14.43
C GLY A 292 19.22 14.07 14.97
N ARG A 293 19.13 13.95 16.29
CA ARG A 293 18.11 13.15 16.98
C ARG A 293 17.56 13.97 18.16
N LEU A 294 16.23 13.96 18.31
CA LEU A 294 15.52 14.60 19.40
C LEU A 294 15.59 13.79 20.70
#